data_AF-A0A1H9S8B6-F1
#
_entry.id   AF-A0A1H9S8B6-F1
#
_cell.length_a   1.000
_cell.length_b   1.000
_cell.length_c   1.000
_cell.angle_alpha   90.00
_cell.angle_beta   90.00
_cell.angle_gamma   90.00
#
_symmetry.space_group_name_H-M   'P 1'
#
loop_
_entity.id
_entity.type
_entity.pdbx_description
1 polymer ?
#
loop_
_entity_poly.entity_id
_entity_poly.type
_entity_poly.pdbx_seq_one_letter_code
_entity_poly.pdbx_strand_id
1 'polypeptide(L)'
;MNELIQGISVPAIEEITGESPKVIKQWKKGTRKIPESAIRLLRLYLNGDASAILGKDWEGHIFKDNLLYIPEWKRGLSPHEIRSLFWECQLNRCLKNENRLLKQEIERRNEEIDKLEVKAAFYKKQLVLESRFGWILEKSFL
;
A
#
# COMPACT_ATOMS: atom_id res chain seq x y z
N MET A 1 -33.18 -4.02 25.30
CA MET A 1 -32.35 -5.09 25.89
C MET A 1 -31.21 -5.33 24.90
N ASN A 2 -29.94 -5.29 25.29
CA ASN A 2 -28.85 -5.50 24.32
C ASN A 2 -28.86 -6.95 23.84
N GLU A 3 -29.30 -7.19 22.61
CA GLU A 3 -29.34 -8.52 21.96
C GLU A 3 -27.97 -9.20 21.96
N LEU A 4 -26.89 -8.39 21.96
CA LEU A 4 -25.49 -8.80 22.06
C LEU A 4 -25.17 -9.77 23.20
N ILE A 5 -25.88 -9.76 24.34
CA ILE A 5 -25.53 -10.59 25.51
C ILE A 5 -26.50 -11.75 25.77
N GLN A 6 -27.60 -11.86 25.04
CA GLN A 6 -28.63 -12.85 25.33
C GLN A 6 -28.24 -14.29 24.92
N GLY A 7 -27.42 -14.43 23.88
CA GLY A 7 -26.98 -15.74 23.35
C GLY A 7 -25.69 -16.32 23.94
N ILE A 8 -24.98 -15.59 24.81
CA ILE A 8 -23.61 -15.94 25.24
C ILE A 8 -23.61 -16.44 26.67
N SER A 9 -22.77 -17.41 27.03
CA SER A 9 -22.67 -17.91 28.41
C SER A 9 -22.14 -16.82 29.38
N VAL A 10 -22.53 -16.88 30.66
CA VAL A 10 -22.00 -15.95 31.68
C VAL A 10 -20.47 -16.06 31.82
N PRO A 11 -19.87 -17.27 31.82
CA PRO A 11 -18.41 -17.41 31.85
C PRO A 11 -17.69 -16.76 30.67
N ALA A 12 -18.24 -16.84 29.45
CA ALA A 12 -17.62 -16.20 28.29
C ALA A 12 -17.65 -14.67 28.39
N ILE A 13 -18.72 -14.08 28.94
CA ILE A 13 -18.76 -12.63 29.18
C ILE A 13 -17.77 -12.23 30.27
N GLU A 14 -17.62 -13.05 31.32
CA GLU A 14 -16.64 -12.83 32.39
C GLU A 14 -15.19 -12.85 31.86
N GLU A 15 -14.87 -13.78 30.96
CA GLU A 15 -13.56 -13.84 30.30
C GLU A 15 -13.29 -12.59 29.43
N ILE A 16 -14.29 -12.09 28.72
CA ILE A 16 -14.15 -10.93 27.82
C ILE A 16 -14.07 -9.61 28.59
N THR A 17 -14.93 -9.41 29.60
CA THR A 17 -15.09 -8.12 30.28
C THR A 17 -14.39 -8.05 31.64
N GLY A 18 -13.97 -9.18 32.22
CA GLY A 18 -13.34 -9.27 33.54
C GLY A 18 -14.29 -8.97 34.72
N GLU A 19 -15.59 -9.02 34.49
CA GLU A 19 -16.61 -8.56 35.44
C GLU A 19 -17.26 -9.72 36.19
N SER A 20 -17.68 -9.47 37.43
CA SER A 20 -18.17 -10.57 38.27
C SER A 20 -19.46 -11.22 37.71
N PRO A 21 -19.66 -12.54 37.91
CA PRO A 21 -20.85 -13.26 37.41
C PRO A 21 -22.18 -12.69 37.93
N LYS A 22 -22.16 -12.07 39.14
CA LYS A 22 -23.32 -11.39 39.72
C LYS A 22 -23.73 -10.17 38.89
N VAL A 23 -22.76 -9.36 38.49
CA VAL A 23 -22.97 -8.15 37.68
C VAL A 23 -23.42 -8.53 36.27
N ILE A 24 -22.81 -9.55 35.67
CA ILE A 24 -23.20 -10.06 34.34
C ILE A 24 -24.65 -10.59 34.35
N LYS A 25 -25.06 -11.31 35.41
CA LYS A 25 -26.46 -11.73 35.57
C LYS A 25 -27.43 -10.56 35.66
N GLN A 26 -27.03 -9.45 36.30
CA GLN A 26 -27.84 -8.22 36.36
C GLN A 26 -27.93 -7.53 34.99
N TRP A 27 -26.84 -7.53 34.21
CA TRP A 27 -26.85 -7.03 32.83
C TRP A 27 -27.82 -7.81 31.95
N LYS A 28 -27.77 -9.15 32.02
CA LYS A 28 -28.71 -10.02 31.28
C LYS A 28 -30.16 -9.84 31.66
N LYS A 29 -30.43 -9.62 32.96
CA LYS A 29 -31.78 -9.34 33.47
C LYS A 29 -32.26 -7.91 33.15
N GLY A 30 -31.38 -7.04 32.66
CA GLY A 30 -31.69 -5.64 32.38
C GLY A 30 -31.84 -4.76 33.63
N THR A 31 -31.49 -5.26 34.81
CA THR A 31 -31.58 -4.49 36.07
C THR A 31 -30.44 -3.50 36.26
N ARG A 32 -29.33 -3.67 35.51
CA ARG A 32 -28.17 -2.76 35.53
C ARG A 32 -27.73 -2.45 34.11
N LYS A 33 -27.47 -1.18 33.82
CA LYS A 33 -26.94 -0.73 32.52
C LYS A 33 -25.53 -1.27 32.32
N ILE A 34 -25.24 -1.77 31.12
CA ILE A 34 -23.91 -2.25 30.74
C ILE A 34 -23.01 -1.03 30.51
N PRO A 35 -21.80 -0.98 31.09
CA PRO A 35 -20.82 0.05 30.78
C PRO A 35 -20.47 0.07 29.29
N GLU A 36 -20.22 1.26 28.74
CA GLU A 36 -19.87 1.43 27.33
C GLU A 36 -18.57 0.70 26.95
N SER A 37 -17.59 0.67 27.85
CA SER A 37 -16.34 -0.09 27.67
C SER A 37 -16.60 -1.59 27.50
N ALA A 38 -17.49 -2.16 28.30
CA ALA A 38 -17.87 -3.57 28.19
C ALA A 38 -18.63 -3.85 26.89
N ILE A 39 -19.48 -2.92 26.43
CA ILE A 39 -20.15 -3.04 25.13
C ILE A 39 -19.14 -3.06 23.98
N ARG A 40 -18.12 -2.19 24.03
CA ARG A 40 -17.08 -2.12 23.00
C ARG A 40 -16.22 -3.40 22.95
N LEU A 41 -15.83 -3.93 24.10
CA LEU A 41 -15.11 -5.21 24.18
C LEU A 41 -15.95 -6.36 23.63
N LEU A 42 -17.23 -6.43 24.00
CA LEU A 42 -18.14 -7.44 23.49
C LEU A 42 -18.31 -7.32 21.97
N ARG A 43 -18.45 -6.11 21.41
CA ARG A 43 -18.52 -5.91 19.95
C ARG A 43 -17.26 -6.39 19.24
N LEU A 44 -16.07 -6.09 19.77
CA LEU A 44 -14.81 -6.56 19.20
C LEU A 44 -14.72 -8.09 19.26
N TYR A 45 -15.00 -8.70 20.41
CA TYR A 45 -14.79 -10.14 20.59
C TYR A 45 -15.84 -11.01 19.89
N LEU A 46 -17.08 -10.51 19.76
CA LEU A 46 -18.19 -11.27 19.17
C LEU A 46 -18.36 -11.01 17.68
N ASN A 47 -18.30 -9.74 17.27
CA ASN A 47 -18.52 -9.36 15.88
C ASN A 47 -17.20 -9.18 15.12
N GLY A 48 -16.07 -9.18 15.83
CA GLY A 48 -14.77 -8.83 15.24
C GLY A 48 -14.61 -7.34 14.96
N ASP A 49 -15.58 -6.49 15.34
CA ASP A 49 -15.64 -5.11 14.90
C ASP A 49 -14.51 -4.27 15.51
N ALA A 50 -13.54 -3.92 14.67
CA ALA A 50 -12.36 -3.14 15.04
C ALA A 50 -12.70 -1.70 15.45
N SER A 51 -13.76 -1.14 14.86
CA SER A 51 -14.18 0.25 15.09
C SER A 51 -14.62 0.51 16.53
N ALA A 52 -15.09 -0.53 17.21
CA ALA A 52 -15.55 -0.47 18.59
C ALA A 52 -14.44 0.03 19.55
N ILE A 53 -13.18 -0.26 19.27
CA ILE A 53 -12.03 0.16 20.09
C ILE A 53 -11.17 1.19 19.37
N LEU A 54 -10.90 0.98 18.08
CA LEU A 54 -9.89 1.75 17.35
C LEU A 54 -10.44 3.04 16.72
N GLY A 55 -11.75 3.25 16.74
CA GLY A 55 -12.40 4.47 16.26
C GLY A 55 -12.95 4.36 14.83
N LYS A 56 -13.37 5.50 14.27
CA LYS A 56 -14.13 5.56 13.02
C LYS A 56 -13.34 5.11 11.78
N ASP A 57 -12.03 5.31 11.77
CA ASP A 57 -11.19 4.91 10.63
C ASP A 57 -11.15 3.38 10.43
N TRP A 58 -11.55 2.62 11.45
CA TRP A 58 -11.63 1.16 11.44
C TRP A 58 -13.04 0.65 11.16
N GLU A 59 -13.97 1.51 10.75
CA GLU A 59 -15.32 1.10 10.38
C GLU A 59 -15.27 0.09 9.22
N GLY A 60 -16.06 -0.98 9.34
CA GLY A 60 -16.08 -2.10 8.40
C GLY A 60 -14.89 -3.06 8.50
N HIS A 61 -13.87 -2.78 9.33
CA HIS A 61 -12.75 -3.70 9.54
C HIS A 61 -13.11 -4.76 10.58
N ILE A 62 -12.86 -6.02 10.25
CA ILE A 62 -13.29 -7.16 11.06
C ILE A 62 -12.09 -8.04 11.41
N PHE A 63 -11.87 -8.29 12.69
CA PHE A 63 -10.97 -9.32 13.18
C PHE A 63 -11.69 -10.66 13.25
N LYS A 64 -11.24 -11.62 12.45
CA LYS A 64 -11.80 -12.97 12.43
C LYS A 64 -10.72 -13.99 12.11
N ASP A 65 -10.73 -15.14 12.80
CA ASP A 65 -9.78 -16.25 12.57
C ASP A 65 -8.30 -15.81 12.66
N ASN A 66 -7.98 -14.90 13.58
CA ASN A 66 -6.67 -14.24 13.72
C ASN A 66 -6.19 -13.44 12.50
N LEU A 67 -7.11 -13.08 11.60
CA LEU A 67 -6.85 -12.24 10.44
C LEU A 67 -7.61 -10.91 10.57
N LEU A 68 -7.04 -9.86 10.00
CA LEU A 68 -7.70 -8.58 9.80
C LEU A 68 -8.35 -8.53 8.41
N TYR A 69 -9.66 -8.47 8.35
CA TYR A 69 -10.40 -8.25 7.12
C TYR A 69 -10.60 -6.75 6.91
N ILE A 70 -10.13 -6.28 5.77
CA ILE A 70 -10.32 -4.92 5.29
C ILE A 70 -11.54 -4.92 4.35
N PRO A 71 -12.43 -3.90 4.41
CA PRO A 71 -13.49 -3.74 3.43
C PRO A 71 -12.95 -3.86 2.01
N GLU A 72 -13.72 -4.49 1.11
CA GLU A 72 -13.36 -4.70 -0.31
C GLU A 72 -12.26 -5.74 -0.57
N TRP A 73 -11.54 -6.19 0.46
CA TRP A 73 -10.48 -7.19 0.29
C TRP A 73 -11.05 -8.59 0.43
N LYS A 74 -10.80 -9.45 -0.57
CA LYS A 74 -11.29 -10.83 -0.57
C LYS A 74 -10.66 -11.72 0.50
N ARG A 75 -9.48 -11.34 0.99
CA ARG A 75 -8.66 -12.13 1.92
C ARG A 75 -8.29 -11.28 3.12
N GLY A 76 -8.34 -11.88 4.31
CA GLY A 76 -7.85 -11.26 5.54
C GLY A 76 -6.32 -11.27 5.62
N LEU A 77 -5.78 -10.27 6.32
CA LEU A 77 -4.35 -10.09 6.53
C LEU A 77 -3.88 -10.77 7.80
N SER A 78 -2.84 -11.57 7.66
CA SER A 78 -2.13 -12.13 8.81
C SER A 78 -1.25 -11.08 9.49
N PRO A 79 -0.92 -11.25 10.78
CA PRO A 79 0.01 -10.35 11.48
C PRO A 79 1.38 -10.22 10.78
N HIS A 80 1.83 -11.28 10.10
CA HIS A 80 3.08 -11.24 9.33
C HIS A 80 2.96 -10.36 8.09
N GLU A 81 1.84 -10.43 7.38
CA GLU A 81 1.56 -9.58 6.21
C GLU A 81 1.42 -8.11 6.61
N ILE A 82 0.75 -7.83 7.73
CA ILE A 82 0.66 -6.45 8.25
C ILE A 82 2.06 -5.89 8.52
N ARG A 83 2.96 -6.69 9.10
CA ARG A 83 4.36 -6.27 9.33
C ARG A 83 5.14 -6.12 8.02
N SER A 84 4.91 -6.99 7.03
CA SER A 84 5.62 -6.92 5.75
C SER A 84 5.18 -5.71 4.92
N LEU A 85 3.92 -5.27 5.02
CA LEU A 85 3.41 -4.09 4.30
C LEU A 85 4.27 -2.84 4.49
N PHE A 86 4.82 -2.63 5.70
CA PHE A 86 5.74 -1.50 5.93
C PHE A 86 6.98 -1.58 5.02
N TRP A 87 7.62 -2.74 4.95
CA TRP A 87 8.80 -2.97 4.13
C TRP A 87 8.48 -2.93 2.63
N GLU A 88 7.35 -3.50 2.23
CA GLU A 88 6.85 -3.43 0.85
C GLU A 88 6.61 -1.99 0.41
N CYS A 89 6.06 -1.14 1.27
CA CYS A 89 5.89 0.29 0.99
C CYS A 89 7.23 1.01 0.80
N GLN A 90 8.24 0.71 1.63
CA GLN A 90 9.59 1.27 1.48
C GLN A 90 10.23 0.82 0.17
N LEU A 91 10.16 -0.48 -0.14
CA LEU A 91 10.69 -1.04 -1.37
C LEU A 91 10.02 -0.41 -2.59
N ASN A 92 8.69 -0.31 -2.61
CA ASN A 92 7.95 0.35 -3.69
C ASN A 92 8.38 1.81 -3.87
N ARG A 93 8.67 2.54 -2.79
CA ARG A 93 9.16 3.92 -2.87
C ARG A 93 10.55 3.98 -3.51
N CYS A 94 11.47 3.11 -3.09
CA CYS A 94 12.81 3.02 -3.67
C CYS A 94 12.75 2.68 -5.16
N LEU A 95 12.01 1.63 -5.53
CA LEU A 95 11.84 1.19 -6.91
C LEU A 95 11.20 2.25 -7.80
N LYS A 96 10.23 3.02 -7.28
CA LYS A 96 9.62 4.15 -8.01
C LYS A 96 10.65 5.26 -8.28
N ASN A 97 11.49 5.58 -7.30
CA ASN A 97 12.52 6.59 -7.48
C ASN A 97 13.60 6.14 -8.47
N GLU A 98 14.04 4.89 -8.38
CA GLU A 98 15.00 4.31 -9.32
C GLU A 98 14.45 4.31 -10.75
N ASN A 99 13.20 3.86 -10.96
CA ASN A 99 12.54 3.94 -12.26
C ASN A 99 12.50 5.36 -12.83
N ARG A 100 12.26 6.36 -11.98
CA ARG A 100 12.25 7.77 -12.41
C ARG A 100 13.64 8.20 -12.88
N LEU A 101 14.69 7.87 -12.13
CA LEU A 101 16.07 8.20 -12.49
C LEU A 101 16.51 7.51 -13.78
N LEU A 102 16.19 6.22 -13.94
CA LEU A 102 16.50 5.45 -15.14
C LEU A 102 15.82 6.03 -16.38
N LYS A 103 14.54 6.44 -16.25
CA LYS A 103 13.83 7.12 -17.36
C LYS A 103 14.50 8.44 -17.76
N GLN A 104 14.92 9.23 -16.79
CA GLN A 104 15.65 10.49 -17.04
C GLN A 104 16.99 10.24 -17.74
N GLU A 105 17.72 9.19 -17.34
CA GLU A 105 19.00 8.84 -17.95
C GLU A 105 18.82 8.32 -19.39
N ILE A 106 17.76 7.57 -19.67
CA ILE A 106 17.41 7.15 -21.04
C ILE A 106 17.14 8.38 -21.91
N GLU A 107 16.34 9.32 -21.42
CA GLU A 107 16.01 10.55 -22.15
C GLU A 107 17.27 11.39 -22.44
N ARG A 108 18.13 11.58 -21.43
CA ARG A 108 19.42 12.26 -21.58
C ARG A 108 20.31 11.61 -22.64
N ARG A 109 20.39 10.27 -22.67
CA ARG A 109 21.19 9.54 -23.66
C ARG A 109 20.62 9.65 -25.06
N ASN A 110 19.30 9.62 -25.21
CA ASN A 110 18.66 9.80 -26.51
C ASN A 110 18.99 11.18 -27.09
N GLU A 111 18.91 12.25 -26.29
CA GLU A 111 19.31 13.59 -26.73
C GLU A 111 20.79 13.67 -27.12
N GLU A 112 21.66 12.93 -26.43
CA GLU A 112 23.08 12.86 -26.74
C GLU A 112 23.34 12.16 -28.07
N ILE A 113 22.63 11.05 -28.32
CA ILE A 113 22.66 10.31 -29.59
C ILE A 113 22.19 11.21 -30.74
N ASP A 114 21.05 11.89 -30.60
CA ASP A 114 20.52 12.77 -31.65
C ASP A 114 21.53 13.87 -32.02
N LYS A 115 22.20 14.47 -31.02
CA LYS A 115 23.26 15.46 -31.26
C LYS A 115 24.45 14.88 -32.01
N LEU A 116 24.85 13.65 -31.68
CA LEU A 116 25.96 12.97 -32.36
C LEU A 116 25.59 12.59 -33.80
N GLU A 117 24.36 12.17 -34.05
CA GLU A 117 23.88 11.86 -35.40
C GLU A 117 23.89 13.10 -36.30
N VAL A 118 23.44 14.25 -35.79
CA VAL A 118 23.51 15.53 -36.52
C VAL A 118 24.96 15.89 -36.88
N LYS A 119 25.88 15.76 -35.91
CA LYS A 119 27.32 16.01 -36.15
C LYS A 119 27.91 15.04 -37.18
N ALA A 120 27.61 13.75 -37.06
CA ALA A 120 28.09 12.73 -37.98
C ALA A 120 27.58 12.99 -39.42
N ALA A 121 26.30 13.36 -39.56
CA ALA A 121 25.72 13.72 -40.84
C ALA A 121 26.38 14.96 -41.47
N PHE A 122 26.72 15.97 -40.65
CA PHE A 122 27.47 17.15 -41.11
C PHE A 122 28.86 16.77 -41.63
N TYR A 123 29.65 16.03 -40.84
CA TYR A 123 30.99 15.62 -41.24
C TYR A 123 30.99 14.74 -42.49
N LYS A 124 30.00 13.84 -42.63
CA LYS A 124 29.83 13.04 -43.84
C LYS A 124 29.61 13.90 -45.09
N LYS A 125 28.80 14.96 -44.99
CA LYS A 125 28.59 15.91 -46.10
C LYS A 125 29.85 16.69 -46.41
N GLN A 126 30.56 17.18 -45.39
CA GLN A 126 31.82 17.91 -45.54
C GLN A 126 32.88 17.06 -46.25
N LEU A 127 33.07 15.81 -45.83
CA LEU A 127 34.03 14.89 -46.43
C LEU A 127 33.75 14.66 -47.93
N VAL A 128 32.47 14.50 -48.30
CA VAL A 128 32.06 14.35 -49.70
C VAL A 128 32.40 15.61 -50.52
N LEU A 129 32.19 16.80 -49.96
CA LEU A 129 32.53 18.07 -50.61
C LEU A 129 34.04 18.20 -50.79
N GLU A 130 34.82 17.97 -49.73
CA GLU A 130 36.30 18.03 -49.77
C GLU A 130 36.86 17.05 -50.81
N SER A 131 36.33 15.82 -50.86
CA SER A 131 36.73 14.82 -51.85
C SER A 131 36.46 15.29 -53.29
N ARG A 132 35.29 15.91 -53.54
CA ARG A 132 34.95 16.46 -54.85
C ARG A 132 35.83 17.65 -55.23
N PHE A 133 36.11 18.56 -54.29
CA PHE A 133 37.01 19.67 -54.53
C PHE A 133 38.43 19.20 -54.84
N GLY A 134 38.94 18.21 -54.10
CA GLY A 134 40.24 17.59 -54.37
C GLY A 134 40.32 17.02 -55.78
N TRP A 135 39.29 16.30 -56.22
CA TRP A 135 39.22 15.75 -57.58
C TRP A 135 39.18 16.85 -58.66
N ILE A 136 38.42 17.93 -58.44
CA ILE A 136 38.38 19.06 -59.36
C ILE A 136 39.75 19.72 -59.47
N LEU A 137 40.42 19.98 -58.34
CA LEU A 137 41.77 20.57 -58.32
C LEU A 137 42.76 19.68 -59.06
N GLU A 138 42.76 18.36 -58.82
CA GLU A 138 43.59 17.41 -59.56
C GLU A 138 43.36 17.51 -61.07
N LYS A 139 42.09 17.60 -61.51
CA LYS A 139 41.73 17.71 -62.93
C LYS A 139 41.99 19.08 -63.57
N SER A 140 42.12 20.15 -62.79
CA SER A 140 42.35 21.50 -63.29
C SER A 140 43.82 21.88 -63.41
N PHE A 141 44.72 21.19 -62.72
CA PHE A 141 46.17 21.46 -62.71
C PHE A 141 47.01 20.36 -63.40
N LEU A 142 46.35 19.42 -64.09
CA LEU A 142 46.91 18.45 -65.05
C LEU A 142 46.43 18.82 -66.47
#